data_AF-A0A7C6YA06-F1
#
_entry.id   AF-A0A7C6YA06-F1
#
_cell.length_a   1.000
_cell.length_b   1.000
_cell.length_c   1.000
_cell.angle_alpha   90.00
_cell.angle_beta   90.00
_cell.angle_gamma   90.00
#
_symmetry.space_group_name_H-M   'P 1'
#
loop_
_entity.id
_entity.type
_entity.pdbx_description
1 polymer ?
#
loop_
_entity_poly.entity_id
_entity_poly.type
_entity_poly.pdbx_seq_one_letter_code
_entity_poly.pdbx_strand_id
1 'polypeptide(L)'
;QDDSLDALKYFISDALKRRIRQRDGTCRHPGCTVRAEDCEIDHVLAFHHADPSEGGPTAEWNLVCLCKMHHQEKTFGPWSYLPGPRGDGELIIRTDTGHEYRTQPGGMLALAREQLREATLRRLAERPHRRHYPPHDTAG
;
A
#
# COMPACT_ATOMS: atom_id res chain seq x y z
N GLN A 1 9.95 -15.76 2.08
CA GLN A 1 11.35 -15.34 2.32
C GLN A 1 11.29 -14.34 3.45
N ASP A 2 12.30 -14.34 4.31
CA ASP A 2 12.37 -13.64 5.60
C ASP A 2 12.34 -12.10 5.43
N ASP A 3 11.14 -11.57 5.12
CA ASP A 3 10.91 -10.15 4.83
C ASP A 3 11.13 -9.26 6.08
N SER A 4 11.20 -9.79 7.30
CA SER A 4 11.20 -8.96 8.52
C SER A 4 12.55 -8.38 8.88
N LEU A 5 13.66 -9.08 8.64
CA LEU A 5 15.00 -8.52 8.89
C LEU A 5 15.47 -7.60 7.76
N ASP A 6 15.05 -7.88 6.52
CA ASP A 6 15.36 -7.01 5.38
C ASP A 6 14.57 -5.69 5.41
N ALA A 7 13.43 -5.65 6.10
CA ALA A 7 12.66 -4.44 6.33
C ALA A 7 13.43 -3.36 7.11
N LEU A 8 14.40 -3.74 7.94
CA LEU A 8 15.25 -2.81 8.72
C LEU A 8 16.50 -2.35 7.96
N LYS A 9 16.60 -2.64 6.65
CA LYS A 9 17.68 -2.17 5.79
C LYS A 9 17.12 -1.19 4.78
N TYR A 10 17.86 -0.13 4.46
CA TYR A 10 17.48 0.82 3.41
C TYR A 10 17.47 0.18 2.00
N PHE A 11 18.14 -0.97 1.85
CA PHE A 11 18.26 -1.67 0.58
C PHE A 11 16.92 -2.25 0.09
N ILE A 12 16.47 -1.79 -1.07
CA ILE A 12 15.29 -2.33 -1.75
C ILE A 12 15.75 -3.41 -2.73
N SER A 13 15.40 -4.67 -2.46
CA SER A 13 15.73 -5.79 -3.36
C SER A 13 15.06 -5.63 -4.72
N ASP A 14 15.67 -6.18 -5.78
CA ASP A 14 15.07 -6.05 -7.12
C ASP A 14 13.72 -6.76 -7.26
N ALA A 15 13.49 -7.82 -6.48
CA ALA A 15 12.19 -8.47 -6.39
C ALA A 15 11.14 -7.51 -5.80
N LEU A 16 11.50 -6.80 -4.72
CA LEU A 16 10.62 -5.79 -4.13
C LEU A 16 10.41 -4.63 -5.09
N LYS A 17 11.46 -4.10 -5.74
CA LYS A 17 11.32 -3.03 -6.74
C LYS A 17 10.35 -3.39 -7.85
N ARG A 18 10.47 -4.59 -8.44
CA ARG A 18 9.54 -5.09 -9.46
C ARG A 18 8.11 -5.14 -8.94
N ARG A 19 7.92 -5.61 -7.71
CA ARG A 19 6.60 -5.67 -7.06
C ARG A 19 5.98 -4.30 -6.90
N ILE A 20 6.74 -3.30 -6.40
CA ILE A 20 6.23 -1.93 -6.24
C ILE A 20 5.83 -1.33 -7.59
N ARG A 21 6.66 -1.50 -8.63
CA ARG A 21 6.33 -1.00 -9.98
C ARG A 21 5.07 -1.65 -10.55
N GLN A 22 4.92 -2.95 -10.42
CA GLN A 22 3.72 -3.68 -10.86
C GLN A 22 2.47 -3.30 -10.06
N ARG A 23 2.62 -2.97 -8.77
CA ARG A 23 1.53 -2.50 -7.92
C ARG A 23 1.10 -1.10 -8.35
N ASP A 24 2.04 -0.18 -8.43
CA ASP A 24 1.75 1.25 -8.60
C ASP A 24 1.37 1.60 -10.05
N GLY A 25 2.05 1.02 -11.04
CA GLY A 25 1.82 1.23 -12.48
C GLY A 25 2.26 2.59 -13.01
N THR A 26 2.01 3.65 -12.24
CA THR A 26 2.39 5.04 -12.54
C THR A 26 2.86 5.74 -11.25
N CYS A 27 3.44 6.92 -11.42
CA CYS A 27 3.71 7.86 -10.32
C CYS A 27 2.44 8.05 -9.48
N ARG A 28 2.60 8.02 -8.15
CA ARG A 28 1.48 7.96 -7.21
C ARG A 28 0.97 9.32 -6.74
N HIS A 29 1.62 10.40 -7.18
CA HIS A 29 1.10 11.77 -7.03
C HIS A 29 -0.21 11.95 -7.82
N PRO A 30 -1.20 12.71 -7.32
CA PRO A 30 -2.53 12.76 -7.92
C PRO A 30 -2.49 13.27 -9.36
N GLY A 31 -3.08 12.51 -10.28
CA GLY A 31 -3.16 12.88 -11.70
C GLY A 31 -1.86 12.71 -12.51
N CYS A 32 -0.75 12.30 -11.90
CA CYS A 32 0.48 12.05 -12.64
C CYS A 32 0.40 10.71 -13.40
N THR A 33 0.84 10.71 -14.66
CA THR A 33 0.78 9.52 -15.55
C THR A 33 2.16 8.97 -15.93
N VAL A 34 3.24 9.50 -15.35
CA VAL A 34 4.60 8.98 -15.56
C VAL A 34 4.63 7.50 -15.17
N ARG A 35 5.18 6.66 -16.02
CA ARG A 35 5.21 5.21 -15.81
C ARG A 35 6.06 4.85 -14.60
N ALA A 36 5.69 3.78 -13.87
CA ALA A 36 6.45 3.33 -12.71
C ALA A 36 7.89 2.89 -13.05
N GLU A 37 8.16 2.51 -14.30
CA GLU A 37 9.51 2.22 -14.78
C GLU A 37 10.43 3.46 -14.77
N ASP A 38 9.85 4.64 -15.01
CA ASP A 38 10.54 5.94 -15.03
C ASP A 38 10.48 6.64 -13.65
N CYS A 39 9.97 5.94 -12.63
CA CYS A 39 9.86 6.43 -11.27
C CYS A 39 11.00 5.92 -10.39
N GLU A 40 11.34 6.75 -9.41
CA GLU A 40 12.10 6.38 -8.23
C GLU A 40 11.16 5.68 -7.24
N ILE A 41 11.69 4.70 -6.51
CA ILE A 41 10.97 4.04 -5.42
C ILE A 41 11.42 4.68 -4.13
N ASP A 42 10.46 5.23 -3.40
CA ASP A 42 10.70 6.05 -2.22
C ASP A 42 9.94 5.50 -1.01
N HIS A 43 10.45 5.78 0.19
CA HIS A 43 9.75 5.45 1.43
C HIS A 43 8.71 6.52 1.75
N VAL A 44 7.45 6.13 1.95
CA VAL A 44 6.36 7.05 2.33
C VAL A 44 6.64 7.62 3.73
N LEU A 45 6.75 6.75 4.73
CA LEU A 45 7.34 7.08 6.03
C LEU A 45 8.85 6.96 5.91
N ALA A 46 9.58 8.04 6.19
CA ALA A 46 11.02 8.10 6.00
C ALA A 46 11.76 6.98 6.75
N PHE A 47 12.70 6.34 6.06
CA PHE A 47 13.61 5.39 6.69
C PHE A 47 14.59 6.14 7.61
N HIS A 48 14.80 5.62 8.83
CA HIS A 48 15.71 6.24 9.79
C HIS A 48 17.06 5.52 9.77
N HIS A 49 18.09 6.15 9.19
CA HIS A 49 19.37 5.49 8.92
C HIS A 49 20.18 5.10 10.16
N ALA A 50 20.10 5.90 11.23
CA ALA A 50 20.87 5.66 12.46
C ALA A 50 20.23 4.59 13.35
N ASP A 51 18.91 4.51 13.32
CA ASP A 51 18.11 3.52 14.05
C ASP A 51 16.91 3.11 13.18
N PRO A 52 17.03 2.06 12.37
CA PRO A 52 15.97 1.62 11.47
C PRO A 52 14.65 1.25 12.17
N SER A 53 14.67 0.96 13.48
CA SER A 53 13.47 0.57 14.22
C SER A 53 12.55 1.75 14.55
N GLU A 54 13.09 2.97 14.52
CA GLU A 54 12.37 4.23 14.77
C GLU A 54 11.85 4.88 13.46
N GLY A 55 12.17 4.30 12.30
CA GLY A 55 11.78 4.80 10.98
C GLY A 55 10.69 3.96 10.29
N GLY A 56 10.32 4.38 9.09
CA GLY A 56 9.49 3.59 8.19
C GLY A 56 10.30 2.42 7.59
N PRO A 57 9.82 1.17 7.66
CA PRO A 57 10.57 0.03 7.14
C PRO A 57 10.61 0.00 5.61
N THR A 58 11.59 -0.72 5.07
CA THR A 58 11.61 -1.11 3.65
C THR A 58 10.65 -2.27 3.41
N ALA A 59 9.37 -1.95 3.40
CA ALA A 59 8.28 -2.91 3.22
C ALA A 59 7.35 -2.46 2.10
N GLU A 60 6.66 -3.40 1.47
CA GLU A 60 5.78 -3.10 0.34
C GLU A 60 4.79 -1.97 0.66
N TRP A 61 4.15 -2.01 1.84
CA TRP A 61 3.18 -1.01 2.26
C TRP A 61 3.77 0.41 2.45
N ASN A 62 5.07 0.52 2.68
CA ASN A 62 5.76 1.80 2.92
C ASN A 62 6.56 2.30 1.72
N LEU A 63 6.62 1.56 0.61
CA LEU A 63 7.32 2.00 -0.59
C LEU A 63 6.33 2.52 -1.64
N VAL A 64 6.75 3.49 -2.44
CA VAL A 64 5.90 4.14 -3.45
C VAL A 64 6.70 4.55 -4.69
N CYS A 65 6.10 4.48 -5.88
CA CYS A 65 6.67 5.06 -7.10
C CYS A 65 6.36 6.56 -7.19
N LEU A 66 7.40 7.38 -7.28
CA LEU A 66 7.31 8.81 -7.58
C LEU A 66 8.24 9.15 -8.74
N CYS A 67 7.77 9.95 -9.71
CA CYS A 67 8.69 10.52 -10.68
C CYS A 67 9.61 11.54 -10.00
N LYS A 68 10.77 11.81 -10.59
CA LYS A 68 11.79 12.70 -10.02
C LYS A 68 11.24 14.04 -9.50
N MET A 69 10.30 14.65 -10.24
CA MET A 69 9.66 15.91 -9.84
C MET A 69 8.87 15.77 -8.53
N HIS A 70 8.02 14.75 -8.41
CA HIS A 70 7.21 14.54 -7.20
C HIS A 70 8.00 13.91 -6.05
N HIS A 71 9.09 13.20 -6.34
CA HIS A 71 10.05 12.77 -5.32
C HIS A 71 10.69 13.98 -4.64
N GLN A 72 11.12 14.97 -5.43
CA GLN A 72 11.64 16.24 -4.92
C GLN A 72 10.57 17.03 -4.15
N GLU A 73 9.33 17.08 -4.65
CA GLU A 73 8.22 17.73 -3.93
C GLU A 73 7.98 17.08 -2.57
N LYS A 74 7.93 15.74 -2.49
CA LYS A 74 7.80 15.04 -1.21
C LYS A 74 8.96 15.34 -0.26
N THR A 75 10.17 15.47 -0.80
CA THR A 75 11.38 15.63 0.01
C THR A 75 11.58 17.06 0.52
N PHE A 76 11.27 18.07 -0.30
CA PHE A 76 11.60 19.47 -0.02
C PHE A 76 10.38 20.39 -0.01
N GLY A 77 9.24 19.93 -0.51
CA GLY A 77 8.01 20.68 -0.56
C GLY A 77 7.21 20.59 0.75
N PRO A 78 6.12 21.36 0.84
CA PRO A 78 5.32 21.44 2.06
C PRO A 78 4.24 20.35 2.15
N TRP A 79 4.16 19.46 1.14
CA TRP A 79 3.14 18.41 1.07
C TRP A 79 3.60 17.17 1.84
N SER A 80 2.68 16.55 2.57
CA SER A 80 2.96 15.33 3.32
C SER A 80 2.33 14.12 2.65
N TYR A 81 3.04 13.00 2.72
CA TYR A 81 2.70 11.73 2.08
C TYR A 81 2.58 10.68 3.18
N LEU A 82 1.44 10.01 3.27
CA LEU A 82 1.11 9.06 4.34
C LEU A 82 0.55 7.76 3.78
N PRO A 83 0.89 6.60 4.35
CA PRO A 83 0.30 5.34 3.92
C PRO A 83 -1.18 5.29 4.29
N GLY A 84 -2.00 4.71 3.42
CA GLY A 84 -3.40 4.43 3.73
C GLY A 84 -3.56 3.29 4.74
N PRO A 85 -4.69 3.24 5.48
CA PRO A 85 -4.89 2.31 6.59
C PRO A 85 -4.93 0.84 6.18
N ARG A 86 -5.15 0.53 4.90
CA ARG A 86 -5.23 -0.86 4.40
C ARG A 86 -3.87 -1.51 4.16
N GLY A 87 -2.79 -0.71 4.09
CA GLY A 87 -1.44 -1.21 3.80
C GLY A 87 -1.27 -1.80 2.40
N ASP A 88 -2.18 -1.53 1.46
CA ASP A 88 -2.18 -2.10 0.10
C ASP A 88 -1.63 -1.15 -0.97
N GLY A 89 -0.99 -0.05 -0.56
CA GLY A 89 -0.42 0.97 -1.43
C GLY A 89 -1.35 2.17 -1.68
N GLU A 90 -2.49 2.25 -0.99
CA GLU A 90 -3.19 3.54 -0.83
C GLU A 90 -2.22 4.57 -0.26
N LEU A 91 -2.27 5.77 -0.84
CA LEU A 91 -1.47 6.90 -0.43
C LEU A 91 -2.40 8.08 -0.15
N ILE A 92 -2.22 8.70 1.01
CA ILE A 92 -2.89 9.91 1.44
C ILE A 92 -1.87 11.05 1.31
N ILE A 93 -2.20 12.06 0.53
CA ILE A 93 -1.36 13.23 0.30
C ILE A 93 -2.08 14.45 0.84
N ARG A 94 -1.42 15.19 1.71
CA ARG A 94 -1.97 16.45 2.25
C ARG A 94 -1.17 17.63 1.74
N THR A 95 -1.88 18.58 1.16
CA THR A 95 -1.29 19.86 0.74
C THR A 95 -1.03 20.75 1.95
N ASP A 96 -0.20 21.76 1.74
CA ASP A 96 0.04 22.86 2.66
C ASP A 96 -1.24 23.65 3.01
N THR A 97 -2.20 23.71 2.08
CA THR A 97 -3.53 24.31 2.31
C THR A 97 -4.50 23.40 3.07
N GLY A 98 -4.07 22.19 3.46
CA GLY A 98 -4.90 21.23 4.20
C GLY A 98 -5.85 20.39 3.33
N HIS A 99 -5.75 20.45 2.00
CA HIS A 99 -6.51 19.55 1.13
C HIS A 99 -5.93 18.13 1.21
N GLU A 100 -6.80 17.13 1.26
CA GLU A 100 -6.40 15.72 1.26
C GLU A 100 -6.76 15.07 -0.08
N TYR A 101 -5.76 14.48 -0.72
CA TYR A 101 -5.92 13.62 -1.88
C TYR A 101 -5.66 12.17 -1.49
N ARG A 102 -6.46 11.26 -2.03
CA ARG A 102 -6.28 9.82 -1.87
C ARG A 102 -6.05 9.21 -3.23
N THR A 103 -4.96 8.46 -3.37
CA THR A 103 -4.66 7.74 -4.60
C THR A 103 -4.63 6.25 -4.32
N GLN A 104 -5.19 5.45 -5.23
CA GLN A 104 -5.13 3.99 -5.20
C GLN A 104 -4.19 3.47 -6.29
N PRO A 105 -3.39 2.43 -6.03
CA PRO A 105 -2.43 1.93 -7.01
C PRO A 105 -3.17 1.36 -8.22
N GLY A 106 -2.73 1.73 -9.42
CA GLY A 106 -3.43 1.41 -10.68
C GLY A 106 -2.73 0.33 -11.51
N GLY A 107 -1.60 -0.20 -11.03
CA GLY A 107 -0.84 -1.22 -11.73
C GLY A 107 -1.53 -2.59 -11.70
N MET A 108 -1.10 -3.48 -12.60
CA MET A 108 -1.71 -4.80 -12.78
C MET A 108 -1.76 -5.63 -11.48
N LEU A 109 -0.73 -5.54 -10.63
CA LEU A 109 -0.72 -6.29 -9.37
C LEU A 109 -1.76 -5.75 -8.38
N ALA A 110 -1.99 -4.44 -8.34
CA ALA A 110 -3.03 -3.85 -7.49
C ALA A 110 -4.42 -4.26 -7.97
N LEU A 111 -4.67 -4.18 -9.28
CA LEU A 111 -5.94 -4.59 -9.88
C LEU A 111 -6.23 -6.09 -9.64
N ALA A 112 -5.23 -6.96 -9.81
CA ALA A 112 -5.39 -8.39 -9.54
C ALA A 112 -5.70 -8.67 -8.06
N ARG A 113 -5.03 -7.98 -7.12
CA ARG A 113 -5.30 -8.11 -5.68
C ARG A 113 -6.69 -7.61 -5.31
N GLU A 114 -7.16 -6.52 -5.92
CA GLU A 114 -8.52 -6.02 -5.74
C GLU A 114 -9.56 -7.04 -6.19
N GLN A 115 -9.39 -7.60 -7.38
CA GLN A 115 -10.29 -8.65 -7.90
C GLN A 115 -10.36 -9.88 -6.97
N LEU A 116 -9.22 -10.32 -6.44
CA LEU A 116 -9.18 -11.44 -5.49
C LEU A 116 -9.85 -11.10 -4.15
N ARG A 117 -9.68 -9.87 -3.66
CA ARG A 117 -10.34 -9.39 -2.44
C ARG A 117 -11.85 -9.39 -2.61
N GLU A 118 -12.34 -8.78 -3.68
CA GLU A 118 -13.76 -8.72 -4.02
C GLU A 118 -14.38 -10.12 -4.17
N ALA A 119 -13.69 -11.03 -4.87
CA ALA A 119 -14.14 -12.41 -4.99
C ALA A 119 -14.20 -13.13 -3.63
N THR A 120 -13.23 -12.89 -2.75
CA THR A 120 -13.22 -13.43 -1.38
C THR A 120 -14.38 -12.89 -0.56
N LEU A 121 -14.62 -11.59 -0.59
CA LEU A 121 -15.70 -10.94 0.15
C LEU A 121 -17.08 -11.45 -0.31
N ARG A 122 -17.29 -11.60 -1.63
CA ARG A 122 -18.53 -12.18 -2.18
C ARG A 122 -18.75 -13.60 -1.65
N ARG A 123 -17.74 -14.46 -1.70
CA ARG A 123 -17.82 -15.84 -1.19
C ARG A 123 -18.16 -15.90 0.31
N LEU A 124 -17.60 -14.99 1.10
CA LEU A 124 -17.90 -14.91 2.54
C LEU A 124 -19.34 -14.45 2.79
N ALA A 125 -19.83 -13.48 2.02
CA ALA A 125 -21.21 -12.99 2.12
C ALA A 125 -22.25 -14.04 1.68
N GLU A 126 -21.91 -14.88 0.70
CA GLU A 126 -22.77 -15.97 0.20
C GLU A 126 -22.73 -17.23 1.07
N ARG A 127 -21.83 -17.28 2.08
CA ARG A 127 -21.69 -18.46 2.94
C ARG A 127 -22.98 -18.62 3.77
N PRO A 128 -23.75 -19.72 3.61
CA PRO A 128 -24.99 -19.88 4.35
C PRO A 128 -24.69 -19.88 5.84
N HIS A 129 -25.30 -18.96 6.58
CA HIS A 129 -25.26 -18.96 8.04
C HIS A 129 -25.88 -20.28 8.50
N ARG A 130 -25.05 -21.24 8.94
CA ARG A 130 -25.57 -22.47 9.55
C ARG A 130 -26.38 -22.02 10.77
N ARG A 131 -27.71 -22.08 10.68
CA ARG A 131 -28.57 -21.98 11.85
C ARG A 131 -28.31 -23.22 12.67
N HIS A 132 -27.48 -23.08 13.71
CA HIS A 132 -27.39 -24.09 14.75
C HIS A 132 -28.64 -23.90 15.61
N TYR A 133 -29.69 -24.63 15.28
CA TYR A 133 -30.86 -24.71 16.13
C TYR A 133 -30.53 -25.68 17.26
N PRO A 134 -30.56 -25.27 18.54
CA PRO A 134 -30.41 -26.22 19.63
C PRO A 134 -31.55 -27.26 19.53
N PRO A 135 -31.33 -28.53 19.91
CA PRO A 135 -32.41 -29.50 19.97
C PRO A 135 -33.46 -28.99 20.97
N HIS A 136 -34.73 -28.97 20.54
CA HIS A 136 -35.83 -28.67 21.43
C HIS A 136 -36.11 -29.96 22.19
N ASP A 137 -35.80 -29.96 23.49
CA ASP A 137 -36.24 -31.02 24.38
C ASP A 137 -37.77 -30.96 24.47
N THR A 138 -38.43 -31.85 23.74
CA THR A 138 -39.84 -32.16 23.95
C THR A 138 -39.94 -33.03 25.20
N ALA A 139 -40.11 -32.38 26.36
CA ALA A 139 -40.56 -33.06 27.58
C ALA A 139 -42.07 -33.30 27.47
N GLY A 140 -42.46 -34.58 27.52
CA GLY A 140 -43.84 -35.05 27.68
C GLY A 140 -44.25 -35.16 29.14
#